data_AF-A0A914CKZ9-F1
#
_entry.id   AF-A0A914CKZ9-F1
#
_cell.length_a   1.000
_cell.length_b   1.000
_cell.length_c   1.000
_cell.angle_alpha   90.00
_cell.angle_beta   90.00
_cell.angle_gamma   90.00
#
_symmetry.space_group_name_H-M   'P 1'
#
loop_
_entity.id
_entity.type
_entity.pdbx_description
1 polymer ?
#
loop_
_entity_poly.entity_id
_entity_poly.type
_entity_poly.pdbx_seq_one_letter_code
_entity_poly.pdbx_strand_id
1 'polypeptide(L)'
;MKPNPKVFIALKNGDLVKAITEIEPSQLKPFMPVLMLGAFQHTSTRSPALDEICSKLIDYQSGNQLLQLMKLDYAQIQYKCVQTNAEVKRLETKNFHQLNLDEKLLHVCLHIVSQVRKWNILTSLPNYSDSFDPFDVEYCHEEVTWLVTMASFFMPEIFELKQFVAALLPYVHGPKLISYFVANQPHTSDSVIQTIMAVKCPDEDGYLAKQRNEAIIYLLEMDDKSSMHRFINETLETSSHLYIIVSILCSEIVDEENFVRLMAPCLTRKDGKLVSFLSKTGNRTTLKRLIDRINGILDRNPTSKMNEELVILIALFCSLFTIRLTPEESLKWLLFLTNQTQPSEDLLKTTLCTILACPQLINYSPVSKEESSIAEHHLANYFQWIRELIKREPEKFDSLNQLILLITVHFNSNKNDELVALFSSVLGFQ
;
A
#
# COMPACT_ATOMS: atom_id res chain seq x y z
N MET A 1 2.51 8.39 -17.55
CA MET A 1 1.08 8.20 -17.19
C MET A 1 0.97 6.87 -16.49
N LYS A 2 0.39 6.80 -15.30
CA LYS A 2 0.27 5.57 -14.51
C LYS A 2 -0.65 4.55 -15.20
N PRO A 3 -0.39 3.24 -15.13
CA PRO A 3 -1.29 2.22 -15.70
C PRO A 3 -2.67 2.30 -15.06
N ASN A 4 -3.72 2.21 -15.88
CA ASN A 4 -5.09 2.29 -15.42
C ASN A 4 -5.56 0.92 -14.88
N PRO A 5 -6.11 0.85 -13.65
CA PRO A 5 -6.54 -0.43 -13.06
C PRO A 5 -7.63 -1.16 -13.87
N LYS A 6 -8.57 -0.42 -14.48
CA LYS A 6 -9.63 -1.03 -15.31
C LYS A 6 -9.04 -1.77 -16.50
N VAL A 7 -8.05 -1.17 -17.18
CA VAL A 7 -7.38 -1.78 -18.33
C VAL A 7 -6.53 -2.98 -17.88
N PHE A 8 -5.81 -2.84 -16.77
CA PHE A 8 -4.99 -3.91 -16.21
C PHE A 8 -5.83 -5.15 -15.86
N ILE A 9 -6.92 -4.97 -15.11
CA ILE A 9 -7.83 -6.06 -14.72
C ILE A 9 -8.48 -6.69 -15.96
N ALA A 10 -8.92 -5.88 -16.93
CA ALA A 10 -9.51 -6.40 -18.16
C ALA A 10 -8.52 -7.22 -18.99
N LEU A 11 -7.25 -6.82 -19.05
CA LEU A 11 -6.18 -7.62 -19.66
C LEU A 11 -5.88 -8.89 -18.86
N LYS A 12 -5.79 -8.80 -17.54
CA LYS A 12 -5.53 -9.94 -16.63
C LYS A 12 -6.61 -11.03 -16.76
N ASN A 13 -7.87 -10.63 -16.88
CA ASN A 13 -9.02 -11.53 -16.96
C ASN A 13 -9.36 -11.96 -18.41
N GLY A 14 -8.71 -11.39 -19.42
CA GLY A 14 -9.04 -11.64 -20.83
C GLY A 14 -10.34 -11.00 -21.31
N ASP A 15 -10.85 -10.00 -20.58
CA ASP A 15 -12.13 -9.32 -20.84
C ASP A 15 -11.98 -7.97 -21.56
N LEU A 16 -10.77 -7.58 -21.97
CA LEU A 16 -10.51 -6.29 -22.62
C LEU A 16 -11.45 -5.99 -23.78
N VAL A 17 -11.74 -6.98 -24.61
CA VAL A 17 -12.65 -6.87 -25.77
C VAL A 17 -14.05 -6.38 -25.38
N LYS A 18 -14.53 -6.74 -24.19
CA LYS A 18 -15.85 -6.31 -23.70
C LYS A 18 -15.82 -4.90 -23.10
N ALA A 19 -14.68 -4.53 -22.50
CA ALA A 19 -14.51 -3.25 -21.81
C ALA A 19 -14.03 -2.11 -22.72
N ILE A 20 -13.57 -2.43 -23.95
CA ILE A 20 -12.84 -1.48 -24.79
C ILE A 20 -13.64 -0.21 -25.14
N THR A 21 -14.97 -0.31 -25.27
CA THR A 21 -15.85 0.82 -25.60
C THR A 21 -15.88 1.89 -24.50
N GLU A 22 -15.68 1.49 -23.24
CA GLU A 22 -15.67 2.39 -22.08
C GLU A 22 -14.28 2.94 -21.75
N ILE A 23 -13.24 2.41 -22.40
CA ILE A 23 -11.85 2.78 -22.14
C ILE A 23 -11.43 3.91 -23.08
N GLU A 24 -10.95 5.01 -22.49
CA GLU A 24 -10.38 6.12 -23.25
C GLU A 24 -9.02 5.73 -23.87
N PRO A 25 -8.70 6.20 -25.08
CA PRO A 25 -7.42 5.89 -25.72
C PRO A 25 -6.20 6.21 -24.84
N SER A 26 -6.24 7.35 -24.14
CA SER A 26 -5.16 7.81 -23.24
C SER A 26 -4.80 6.77 -22.17
N GLN A 27 -5.76 5.97 -21.72
CA GLN A 27 -5.61 4.93 -20.71
C GLN A 27 -4.93 3.67 -21.26
N LEU A 28 -4.95 3.45 -22.58
CA LEU A 28 -4.32 2.31 -23.25
C LEU A 28 -2.81 2.52 -23.43
N LYS A 29 -2.34 3.77 -23.37
CA LYS A 29 -0.94 4.14 -23.65
C LYS A 29 0.09 3.31 -22.87
N PRO A 30 -0.04 3.08 -21.54
CA PRO A 30 0.92 2.25 -20.79
C PRO A 30 0.94 0.76 -21.18
N PHE A 31 -0.10 0.28 -21.85
CA PHE A 31 -0.30 -1.11 -22.26
C PHE A 31 0.00 -1.33 -23.74
N MET A 32 0.52 -0.32 -24.42
CA MET A 32 0.70 -0.31 -25.87
C MET A 32 1.47 -1.52 -26.42
N PRO A 33 2.61 -1.93 -25.84
CA PRO A 33 3.33 -3.13 -26.29
C PRO A 33 2.47 -4.40 -26.33
N VAL A 34 1.78 -4.73 -25.23
CA VAL A 34 0.98 -5.97 -25.16
C VAL A 34 -0.22 -5.90 -26.10
N LEU A 35 -0.83 -4.72 -26.25
CA LEU A 35 -1.94 -4.51 -27.17
C LEU A 35 -1.51 -4.65 -28.63
N MET A 36 -0.34 -4.12 -29.00
CA MET A 36 0.21 -4.27 -30.36
C MET A 36 0.57 -5.71 -30.68
N LEU A 37 1.19 -6.43 -29.73
CA LEU A 37 1.49 -7.85 -29.89
C LEU A 37 0.20 -8.65 -30.11
N GLY A 38 -0.79 -8.47 -29.25
CA GLY A 38 -2.09 -9.16 -29.35
C GLY A 38 -2.86 -8.83 -30.63
N ALA A 39 -2.83 -7.58 -31.10
CA ALA A 39 -3.56 -7.14 -32.29
C ALA A 39 -2.90 -7.57 -33.61
N PHE A 40 -1.56 -7.63 -33.68
CA PHE A 40 -0.83 -7.76 -34.95
C PHE A 40 -0.07 -9.09 -35.14
N GLN A 41 0.06 -9.96 -34.13
CA GLN A 41 0.73 -11.27 -34.32
C GLN A 41 -0.17 -12.41 -34.81
N HIS A 42 -1.49 -12.35 -34.56
CA HIS A 42 -2.39 -13.48 -34.81
C HIS A 42 -3.67 -13.02 -35.52
N THR A 43 -3.62 -12.77 -36.83
CA THR A 43 -4.82 -12.39 -37.60
C THR A 43 -5.18 -13.43 -38.65
N SER A 44 -5.81 -14.52 -38.22
CA SER A 44 -6.58 -15.41 -39.10
C SER A 44 -8.11 -15.17 -39.01
N THR A 45 -8.60 -14.58 -37.92
CA THR A 45 -10.01 -14.12 -37.78
C THR A 45 -10.07 -12.82 -36.98
N ARG A 46 -10.38 -11.70 -37.65
CA ARG A 46 -10.55 -10.39 -36.98
C ARG A 46 -11.97 -10.26 -36.44
N SER A 47 -12.09 -9.95 -35.15
CA SER A 47 -13.35 -9.58 -34.53
C SER A 47 -13.55 -8.05 -34.61
N PRO A 48 -14.78 -7.52 -34.61
CA PRO A 48 -15.05 -6.08 -34.62
C PRO A 48 -14.36 -5.32 -33.46
N ALA A 49 -14.20 -5.99 -32.32
CA ALA A 49 -13.51 -5.41 -31.17
C ALA A 49 -11.98 -5.33 -31.34
N LEU A 50 -11.37 -6.26 -32.09
CA LEU A 50 -9.96 -6.14 -32.48
C LEU A 50 -9.76 -4.98 -33.47
N ASP A 51 -10.73 -4.72 -34.34
CA ASP A 51 -10.70 -3.57 -35.24
C ASP A 51 -10.85 -2.25 -34.45
N GLU A 52 -11.68 -2.22 -33.41
CA GLU A 52 -11.79 -1.06 -32.51
C GLU A 52 -10.48 -0.81 -31.74
N ILE A 53 -9.85 -1.86 -31.20
CA ILE A 53 -8.52 -1.76 -30.59
C ILE A 53 -7.54 -1.20 -31.61
N CYS A 54 -7.41 -1.83 -32.79
CA CYS A 54 -6.53 -1.36 -33.86
C CYS A 54 -6.78 0.11 -34.21
N SER A 55 -8.04 0.54 -34.35
CA SER A 55 -8.39 1.93 -34.63
C SER A 55 -7.88 2.88 -33.54
N LYS A 56 -8.06 2.53 -32.27
CA LYS A 56 -7.55 3.34 -31.15
C LYS A 56 -6.01 3.32 -31.06
N LEU A 57 -5.35 2.26 -31.52
CA LEU A 57 -3.89 2.15 -31.50
C LEU A 57 -3.21 2.88 -32.66
N ILE A 58 -3.84 2.94 -33.84
CA ILE A 58 -3.30 3.58 -35.05
C ILE A 58 -3.10 5.10 -34.85
N ASP A 59 -3.88 5.73 -33.98
CA ASP A 59 -3.78 7.15 -33.67
C ASP A 59 -2.48 7.51 -32.91
N TYR A 60 -1.77 6.52 -32.37
CA TYR A 60 -0.50 6.74 -31.68
C TYR A 60 0.70 6.64 -32.63
N GLN A 61 1.46 7.73 -32.76
CA GLN A 61 2.75 7.73 -33.48
C GLN A 61 3.71 6.66 -32.96
N SER A 62 3.63 6.37 -31.66
CA SER A 62 4.30 5.28 -30.95
C SER A 62 4.10 3.89 -31.58
N GLY A 63 2.93 3.64 -32.19
CA GLY A 63 2.59 2.35 -32.79
C GLY A 63 3.54 1.96 -33.93
N ASN A 64 4.02 2.93 -34.72
CA ASN A 64 4.94 2.66 -35.81
C ASN A 64 6.31 2.17 -35.32
N GLN A 65 6.81 2.72 -34.21
CA GLN A 65 8.06 2.27 -33.59
C GLN A 65 7.90 0.87 -33.00
N LEU A 66 6.76 0.58 -32.35
CA LEU A 66 6.44 -0.76 -31.85
C LEU A 66 6.36 -1.80 -32.98
N LEU A 67 5.76 -1.46 -34.13
CA LEU A 67 5.76 -2.34 -35.30
C LEU A 67 7.15 -2.57 -35.88
N GLN A 68 8.05 -1.58 -35.81
CA GLN A 68 9.45 -1.75 -36.20
C GLN A 68 10.18 -2.68 -35.22
N LEU A 69 9.95 -2.54 -33.91
CA LEU A 69 10.50 -3.43 -32.88
C LEU A 69 10.08 -4.88 -33.12
N MET A 70 8.79 -5.12 -33.40
CA MET A 70 8.27 -6.48 -33.69
C MET A 70 8.92 -7.17 -34.90
N LYS A 71 9.61 -6.42 -35.77
CA LYS A 71 10.29 -6.94 -36.98
C LYS A 71 11.79 -7.16 -36.80
N LEU A 72 12.35 -6.87 -35.62
CA LEU A 72 13.78 -7.05 -35.36
C LEU A 72 14.17 -8.53 -35.30
N ASP A 73 15.45 -8.82 -35.56
CA ASP A 73 16.03 -10.15 -35.41
C ASP A 73 16.42 -10.42 -33.94
N TYR A 74 15.45 -10.90 -33.17
CA TYR A 74 15.64 -11.23 -31.75
C TYR A 74 16.62 -12.38 -31.52
N ALA A 75 16.81 -13.28 -32.49
CA ALA A 75 17.79 -14.36 -32.35
C ALA A 75 19.23 -13.81 -32.37
N GLN A 76 19.50 -12.82 -33.24
CA GLN A 76 20.79 -12.14 -33.27
C GLN A 76 21.04 -11.33 -31.98
N ILE A 77 20.02 -10.64 -31.46
CA ILE A 77 20.12 -9.85 -30.22
C ILE A 77 20.36 -10.77 -29.03
N GLN A 78 19.62 -11.88 -28.94
CA GLN A 78 19.80 -12.92 -27.93
C GLN A 78 21.24 -13.45 -27.91
N TYR A 79 21.79 -13.79 -29.08
CA TYR A 79 23.17 -14.25 -29.20
C TYR A 79 24.18 -13.22 -28.67
N LYS A 80 24.00 -11.93 -29.01
CA LYS A 80 24.87 -10.85 -28.51
C LYS A 80 24.78 -10.67 -26.98
N CYS A 81 23.59 -10.83 -26.40
CA CYS A 81 23.40 -10.75 -24.95
C CYS A 81 24.18 -11.83 -24.19
N VAL A 82 24.37 -13.01 -24.78
CA VAL A 82 25.14 -14.10 -24.16
C VAL A 82 26.65 -13.82 -24.21
N GLN A 83 27.17 -13.15 -25.23
CA GLN A 83 28.62 -12.93 -25.42
C GLN A 83 29.23 -11.74 -24.63
N THR A 84 28.36 -10.93 -24.03
CA THR A 84 28.46 -9.92 -22.94
C THR A 84 29.69 -9.02 -22.68
N ASN A 85 30.94 -9.26 -23.10
CA ASN A 85 32.05 -8.45 -22.54
C ASN A 85 32.56 -7.28 -23.42
N ALA A 86 32.50 -7.39 -24.76
CA ALA A 86 33.01 -6.36 -25.65
C ALA A 86 31.94 -5.32 -26.06
N GLU A 87 30.70 -5.76 -26.29
CA GLU A 87 29.61 -4.90 -26.77
C GLU A 87 29.07 -3.96 -25.67
N VAL A 88 29.13 -4.37 -24.40
CA VAL A 88 28.73 -3.53 -23.25
C VAL A 88 29.55 -2.24 -23.21
N LYS A 89 30.88 -2.35 -23.26
CA LYS A 89 31.79 -1.19 -23.24
C LYS A 89 31.62 -0.28 -24.46
N ARG A 90 31.21 -0.84 -25.60
CA ARG A 90 30.99 -0.05 -26.83
C ARG A 90 29.73 0.80 -26.73
N LEU A 91 28.64 0.24 -26.20
CA LEU A 91 27.35 0.94 -26.11
C LEU A 91 27.28 1.92 -24.95
N GLU A 92 27.97 1.65 -23.84
CA GLU A 92 28.09 2.57 -22.68
C GLU A 92 28.69 3.95 -23.06
N THR A 93 29.44 4.03 -24.17
CA THR A 93 30.05 5.29 -24.64
C THR A 93 29.15 6.14 -25.53
N LYS A 94 28.02 5.61 -25.99
CA LYS A 94 27.09 6.32 -26.88
C LYS A 94 25.88 6.84 -26.11
N ASN A 95 25.41 8.03 -26.45
CA ASN A 95 24.16 8.55 -25.89
C ASN A 95 22.97 7.72 -26.41
N PHE A 96 22.11 7.25 -25.49
CA PHE A 96 20.95 6.41 -25.79
C PHE A 96 20.06 6.98 -26.92
N HIS A 97 19.93 8.31 -27.00
CA HIS A 97 19.07 8.97 -27.99
C HIS A 97 19.59 8.89 -29.42
N GLN A 98 20.90 8.70 -29.58
CA GLN A 98 21.57 8.64 -30.88
C GLN A 98 21.59 7.21 -31.45
N LEU A 99 21.20 6.23 -30.63
CA LEU A 99 21.15 4.84 -31.03
C LEU A 99 19.93 4.57 -31.92
N ASN A 100 20.10 3.69 -32.89
CA ASN A 100 18.99 3.13 -33.63
C ASN A 100 18.20 2.12 -32.75
N LEU A 101 17.04 1.64 -33.22
CA LEU A 101 16.16 0.79 -32.40
C LEU A 101 16.81 -0.54 -31.97
N ASP A 102 17.60 -1.17 -32.84
CA ASP A 102 18.32 -2.42 -32.54
C ASP A 102 19.45 -2.19 -31.52
N GLU A 103 20.22 -1.10 -31.64
CA GLU A 103 21.23 -0.72 -30.64
C GLU A 103 20.58 -0.35 -29.31
N LYS A 104 19.44 0.36 -29.30
CA LYS A 104 18.69 0.68 -28.06
C LYS A 104 18.20 -0.57 -27.36
N LEU A 105 17.59 -1.49 -28.11
CA LEU A 105 17.11 -2.77 -27.56
C LEU A 105 18.28 -3.56 -26.96
N LEU A 106 19.37 -3.70 -27.72
CA LEU A 106 20.57 -4.39 -27.25
C LEU A 106 21.18 -3.71 -26.01
N HIS A 107 21.23 -2.38 -25.97
CA HIS A 107 21.77 -1.61 -24.85
C HIS A 107 20.96 -1.86 -23.56
N VAL A 108 19.63 -1.77 -23.62
CA VAL A 108 18.74 -2.06 -22.47
C VAL A 108 18.88 -3.52 -22.03
N CYS A 109 18.90 -4.46 -22.98
CA CYS A 109 19.05 -5.89 -22.70
C CYS A 109 20.38 -6.21 -22.00
N LEU A 110 21.50 -5.69 -22.52
CA LEU A 110 22.83 -5.87 -21.94
C LEU A 110 22.93 -5.24 -20.55
N HIS A 111 22.32 -4.06 -20.36
CA HIS A 111 22.27 -3.40 -19.07
C HIS A 111 21.52 -4.26 -18.04
N ILE A 112 20.32 -4.75 -18.37
CA ILE A 112 19.55 -5.66 -17.49
C ILE A 112 20.36 -6.91 -17.14
N VAL A 113 20.97 -7.58 -18.13
CA VAL A 113 21.81 -8.76 -17.89
C VAL A 113 22.99 -8.44 -16.96
N SER A 114 23.64 -7.29 -17.15
CA SER A 114 24.72 -6.81 -16.29
C SER A 114 24.23 -6.59 -14.85
N GLN A 115 23.09 -5.93 -14.67
CA GLN A 115 22.51 -5.67 -13.35
C GLN A 115 22.06 -6.94 -12.64
N VAL A 116 21.44 -7.90 -13.35
CA VAL A 116 21.08 -9.21 -12.78
C VAL A 116 22.31 -9.97 -12.30
N ARG A 117 23.41 -9.96 -13.07
CA ARG A 117 24.67 -10.57 -12.66
C ARG A 117 25.23 -9.91 -11.41
N LYS A 118 25.28 -8.57 -11.37
CA LYS A 118 25.72 -7.81 -10.20
C LYS A 118 24.87 -8.16 -8.97
N TRP A 119 23.54 -8.17 -9.14
CA TRP A 119 22.58 -8.49 -8.09
C TRP A 119 22.77 -9.90 -7.51
N ASN A 120 23.04 -10.89 -8.35
CA ASN A 120 23.23 -12.27 -7.92
C ASN A 120 24.60 -12.53 -7.26
N ILE A 121 25.63 -11.74 -7.59
CA ILE A 121 26.99 -11.92 -7.05
C ILE A 121 27.16 -11.19 -5.71
N LEU A 122 26.52 -10.03 -5.55
CA LEU A 122 26.75 -9.16 -4.42
C LEU A 122 26.00 -9.64 -3.17
N THR A 123 26.76 -10.02 -2.13
CA THR A 123 26.24 -10.35 -0.79
C THR A 123 25.78 -9.13 0.01
N SER A 124 26.05 -7.92 -0.49
CA SER A 124 25.68 -6.63 0.09
C SER A 124 25.15 -5.71 -1.01
N LEU A 125 24.23 -4.79 -0.68
CA LEU A 125 23.71 -3.76 -1.59
C LEU A 125 24.84 -3.19 -2.48
N PRO A 126 24.74 -3.28 -3.82
CA PRO A 126 25.65 -2.62 -4.73
C PRO A 126 25.80 -1.14 -4.36
N ASN A 127 27.02 -0.60 -4.42
CA ASN A 127 27.20 0.85 -4.45
C ASN A 127 26.64 1.34 -5.79
N TYR A 128 25.39 1.79 -5.80
CA TYR A 128 24.68 2.22 -7.01
C TYR A 128 25.15 3.61 -7.44
N SER A 129 26.37 3.68 -7.98
CA SER A 129 26.86 4.82 -8.78
C SER A 129 26.68 4.62 -10.28
N ASP A 130 26.15 3.47 -10.71
CA ASP A 130 25.93 3.15 -12.12
C ASP A 130 24.51 3.54 -12.54
N SER A 131 24.23 4.85 -12.53
CA SER A 131 23.00 5.40 -13.12
C SER A 131 22.92 5.01 -14.59
N PHE A 132 21.74 4.61 -15.04
CA PHE A 132 21.49 4.33 -16.45
C PHE A 132 20.40 5.28 -16.89
N ASP A 133 20.78 6.35 -17.60
CA ASP A 133 19.89 7.45 -17.97
C ASP A 133 18.51 6.99 -18.47
N PRO A 134 18.37 5.94 -19.30
CA PRO A 134 17.05 5.49 -19.75
C PRO A 134 16.12 5.00 -18.63
N PHE A 135 16.66 4.49 -17.52
CA PHE A 135 15.86 4.05 -16.36
C PHE A 135 15.64 5.20 -15.37
N ASP A 136 16.58 6.11 -15.26
CA ASP A 136 16.52 7.24 -14.32
C ASP A 136 15.83 8.50 -14.91
N VAL A 137 15.50 8.52 -16.20
CA VAL A 137 14.92 9.69 -16.86
C VAL A 137 13.52 9.42 -17.42
N GLU A 138 12.53 10.19 -16.94
CA GLU A 138 11.10 9.92 -17.19
C GLU A 138 10.68 9.90 -18.66
N TYR A 139 11.27 10.74 -19.52
CA TYR A 139 10.89 10.77 -20.93
C TYR A 139 11.32 9.49 -21.69
N CYS A 140 12.28 8.72 -21.16
CA CYS A 140 12.71 7.43 -21.72
C CYS A 140 11.82 6.26 -21.30
N HIS A 141 11.02 6.40 -20.22
CA HIS A 141 10.31 5.28 -19.60
C HIS A 141 9.33 4.59 -20.55
N GLU A 142 8.70 5.36 -21.43
CA GLU A 142 7.80 4.83 -22.44
C GLU A 142 8.55 3.92 -23.41
N GLU A 143 9.64 4.41 -24.02
CA GLU A 143 10.47 3.62 -24.95
C GLU A 143 11.12 2.42 -24.25
N VAL A 144 11.63 2.59 -23.03
CA VAL A 144 12.20 1.48 -22.23
C VAL A 144 11.15 0.40 -21.95
N THR A 145 9.92 0.78 -21.61
CA THR A 145 8.82 -0.17 -21.40
C THR A 145 8.57 -0.99 -22.65
N TRP A 146 8.64 -0.38 -23.83
CA TRP A 146 8.48 -1.09 -25.09
C TRP A 146 9.61 -2.09 -25.32
N LEU A 147 10.86 -1.64 -25.18
CA LEU A 147 12.05 -2.46 -25.41
C LEU A 147 12.07 -3.67 -24.48
N VAL A 148 11.82 -3.46 -23.17
CA VAL A 148 11.79 -4.54 -22.18
C VAL A 148 10.62 -5.48 -22.41
N THR A 149 9.42 -4.98 -22.67
CA THR A 149 8.26 -5.86 -22.94
C THR A 149 8.51 -6.73 -24.18
N MET A 150 9.05 -6.15 -25.24
CA MET A 150 9.37 -6.89 -26.47
C MET A 150 10.48 -7.92 -26.22
N ALA A 151 11.53 -7.56 -25.48
CA ALA A 151 12.57 -8.50 -25.09
C ALA A 151 11.99 -9.67 -24.27
N SER A 152 11.14 -9.39 -23.29
CA SER A 152 10.47 -10.42 -22.48
C SER A 152 9.52 -11.31 -23.29
N PHE A 153 8.90 -10.78 -24.34
CA PHE A 153 8.02 -11.55 -25.22
C PHE A 153 8.80 -12.46 -26.18
N PHE A 154 9.80 -11.93 -26.87
CA PHE A 154 10.53 -12.65 -27.92
C PHE A 154 11.74 -13.45 -27.41
N MET A 155 12.27 -13.11 -26.23
CA MET A 155 13.42 -13.77 -25.60
C MET A 155 13.12 -14.15 -24.13
N PRO A 156 12.03 -14.89 -23.84
CA PRO A 156 11.57 -15.16 -22.47
C PRO A 156 12.57 -15.96 -21.64
N GLU A 157 13.40 -16.79 -22.26
CA GLU A 157 14.45 -17.58 -21.59
C GLU A 157 15.51 -16.71 -20.90
N ILE A 158 15.68 -15.46 -21.34
CA ILE A 158 16.65 -14.52 -20.78
C ILE A 158 15.95 -13.38 -20.03
N PHE A 159 14.79 -12.93 -20.53
CA PHE A 159 14.09 -11.74 -20.05
C PHE A 159 12.74 -12.06 -19.43
N GLU A 160 12.65 -13.14 -18.66
CA GLU A 160 11.47 -13.35 -17.82
C GLU A 160 11.42 -12.30 -16.70
N LEU A 161 10.29 -11.60 -16.56
CA LEU A 161 10.17 -10.43 -15.68
C LEU A 161 10.62 -10.72 -14.24
N LYS A 162 10.19 -11.86 -13.67
CA LYS A 162 10.57 -12.27 -12.31
C LYS A 162 12.08 -12.45 -12.11
N GLN A 163 12.86 -12.67 -13.17
CA GLN A 163 14.30 -12.88 -13.06
C GLN A 163 15.09 -11.58 -12.86
N PHE A 164 14.55 -10.42 -13.26
CA PHE A 164 15.28 -9.16 -13.22
C PHE A 164 14.62 -8.02 -12.43
N VAL A 165 13.33 -8.13 -12.06
CA VAL A 165 12.61 -7.07 -11.30
C VAL A 165 13.32 -6.63 -10.01
N ALA A 166 13.95 -7.56 -9.29
CA ALA A 166 14.68 -7.23 -8.07
C ALA A 166 15.87 -6.29 -8.34
N ALA A 167 16.56 -6.48 -9.47
CA ALA A 167 17.68 -5.65 -9.90
C ALA A 167 17.25 -4.24 -10.34
N LEU A 168 15.95 -3.99 -10.50
CA LEU A 168 15.40 -2.68 -10.87
C LEU A 168 15.02 -1.81 -9.67
N LEU A 169 14.74 -2.41 -8.52
CA LEU A 169 14.40 -1.67 -7.28
C LEU A 169 15.39 -0.55 -6.89
N PRO A 170 16.70 -0.65 -7.16
CA PRO A 170 17.65 0.39 -6.79
C PRO A 170 17.56 1.68 -7.62
N TYR A 171 16.90 1.66 -8.78
CA TYR A 171 16.76 2.83 -9.63
C TYR A 171 15.74 3.80 -9.03
N VAL A 172 15.95 5.11 -9.24
CA VAL A 172 15.06 6.16 -8.69
C VAL A 172 13.61 5.96 -9.14
N HIS A 173 13.42 5.50 -10.38
CA HIS A 173 12.12 5.20 -10.95
C HIS A 173 11.85 3.70 -11.11
N GLY A 174 12.62 2.84 -10.42
CA GLY A 174 12.47 1.39 -10.44
C GLY A 174 11.03 0.90 -10.21
N PRO A 175 10.35 1.31 -9.11
CA PRO A 175 8.97 0.95 -8.82
C PRO A 175 8.00 1.26 -9.96
N LYS A 176 8.16 2.45 -10.55
CA LYS A 176 7.33 2.93 -11.65
C LYS A 176 7.57 2.11 -12.92
N LEU A 177 8.82 1.82 -13.26
CA LEU A 177 9.17 0.95 -14.38
C LEU A 177 8.65 -0.48 -14.19
N ILE A 178 8.80 -1.05 -12.99
CA ILE A 178 8.24 -2.38 -12.66
C ILE A 178 6.73 -2.38 -12.90
N SER A 179 6.00 -1.34 -12.47
CA SER A 179 4.56 -1.25 -12.71
C SER A 179 4.22 -1.22 -14.21
N TYR A 180 5.00 -0.51 -15.04
CA TYR A 180 4.81 -0.49 -16.49
C TYR A 180 5.13 -1.83 -17.16
N PHE A 181 6.14 -2.55 -16.69
CA PHE A 181 6.48 -3.87 -17.22
C PHE A 181 5.40 -4.90 -16.86
N VAL A 182 4.95 -4.92 -15.59
CA VAL A 182 3.85 -5.79 -15.16
C VAL A 182 2.54 -5.43 -15.85
N ALA A 183 2.28 -4.14 -16.12
CA ALA A 183 1.10 -3.72 -16.88
C ALA A 183 1.03 -4.40 -18.26
N ASN A 184 2.18 -4.67 -18.88
CA ASN A 184 2.26 -5.37 -20.15
C ASN A 184 2.34 -6.90 -20.03
N GLN A 185 2.41 -7.45 -18.81
CA GLN A 185 2.33 -8.88 -18.53
C GLN A 185 1.49 -9.15 -17.27
N PRO A 186 0.17 -8.84 -17.25
CA PRO A 186 -0.62 -8.80 -16.02
C PRO A 186 -0.67 -10.12 -15.22
N HIS A 187 -0.55 -11.26 -15.91
CA HIS A 187 -0.51 -12.58 -15.29
C HIS A 187 0.72 -12.81 -14.38
N THR A 188 1.77 -11.99 -14.53
CA THR A 188 3.00 -12.10 -13.74
C THR A 188 2.91 -11.37 -12.40
N SER A 189 1.86 -10.58 -12.14
CA SER A 189 1.73 -9.69 -10.97
C SER A 189 2.09 -10.38 -9.66
N ASP A 190 1.46 -11.51 -9.38
CA ASP A 190 1.58 -12.22 -8.10
C ASP A 190 3.00 -12.79 -7.95
N SER A 191 3.57 -13.32 -9.03
CA SER A 191 4.95 -13.85 -9.05
C SER A 191 6.01 -12.75 -8.87
N VAL A 192 5.78 -11.57 -9.44
CA VAL A 192 6.65 -10.40 -9.30
C VAL A 192 6.57 -9.85 -7.87
N ILE A 193 5.38 -9.74 -7.30
CA ILE A 193 5.19 -9.36 -5.89
C ILE A 193 5.96 -10.33 -4.99
N GLN A 194 5.81 -11.64 -5.16
CA GLN A 194 6.54 -12.65 -4.39
C GLN A 194 8.06 -12.50 -4.52
N THR A 195 8.55 -12.24 -5.73
CA THR A 195 9.98 -12.01 -5.99
C THR A 195 10.49 -10.77 -5.25
N ILE A 196 9.76 -9.65 -5.34
CA ILE A 196 10.10 -8.39 -4.68
C ILE A 196 10.03 -8.53 -3.15
N MET A 197 9.06 -9.28 -2.63
CA MET A 197 8.93 -9.59 -1.21
C MET A 197 10.11 -10.40 -0.67
N ALA A 198 10.65 -11.31 -1.47
CA ALA A 198 11.82 -12.12 -1.11
C ALA A 198 13.14 -11.31 -1.04
N VAL A 199 13.13 -10.05 -1.50
CA VAL A 199 14.30 -9.17 -1.42
C VAL A 199 14.58 -8.82 0.04
N LYS A 200 15.77 -9.24 0.51
CA LYS A 200 16.25 -8.93 1.85
C LYS A 200 16.75 -7.48 1.89
N CYS A 201 16.11 -6.66 2.70
CA CYS A 201 16.54 -5.31 2.98
C CYS A 201 17.31 -5.28 4.31
N PRO A 202 18.56 -4.78 4.35
CA PRO A 202 19.32 -4.66 5.60
C PRO A 202 18.68 -3.71 6.61
N ASP A 203 17.98 -2.69 6.11
CA ASP A 203 17.22 -1.71 6.87
C ASP A 203 15.83 -1.54 6.24
N GLU A 204 14.78 -1.78 7.03
CA GLU A 204 13.38 -1.66 6.61
C GLU A 204 12.91 -0.20 6.44
N ASP A 205 13.65 0.77 7.01
CA ASP A 205 13.46 2.20 6.76
C ASP A 205 14.43 2.74 5.68
N GLY A 206 15.32 1.87 5.18
CA GLY A 206 16.31 2.19 4.17
C GLY A 206 15.72 2.46 2.78
N TYR A 207 16.54 3.02 1.89
CA TYR A 207 16.13 3.37 0.52
C TYR A 207 15.57 2.16 -0.24
N LEU A 208 16.26 1.01 -0.23
CA LEU A 208 15.80 -0.17 -0.96
C LEU A 208 14.46 -0.71 -0.43
N ALA A 209 14.25 -0.70 0.89
CA ALA A 209 12.97 -1.11 1.48
C ALA A 209 11.83 -0.17 1.05
N LYS A 210 12.09 1.14 0.98
CA LYS A 210 11.12 2.11 0.44
C LYS A 210 10.78 1.81 -1.02
N GLN A 211 11.79 1.59 -1.87
CA GLN A 211 11.58 1.23 -3.28
C GLN A 211 10.79 -0.08 -3.42
N ARG A 212 11.14 -1.10 -2.63
CA ARG A 212 10.40 -2.38 -2.57
C ARG A 212 8.93 -2.16 -2.20
N ASN A 213 8.66 -1.39 -1.15
CA ASN A 213 7.31 -1.12 -0.66
C ASN A 213 6.50 -0.30 -1.68
N GLU A 214 7.11 0.72 -2.30
CA GLU A 214 6.48 1.53 -3.34
C GLU A 214 6.14 0.70 -4.58
N ALA A 215 7.03 -0.20 -5.00
CA ALA A 215 6.78 -1.11 -6.12
C ALA A 215 5.56 -2.00 -5.81
N ILE A 216 5.49 -2.60 -4.62
CA ILE A 216 4.34 -3.41 -4.20
C ILE A 216 3.06 -2.58 -4.18
N ILE A 217 3.09 -1.35 -3.65
CA ILE A 217 1.92 -0.46 -3.64
C ILE A 217 1.45 -0.17 -5.07
N TYR A 218 2.34 0.17 -6.01
CA TYR A 218 1.95 0.37 -7.40
C TYR A 218 1.36 -0.88 -8.04
N LEU A 219 1.88 -2.07 -7.73
CA LEU A 219 1.33 -3.32 -8.24
C LEU A 219 -0.07 -3.62 -7.69
N LEU A 220 -0.28 -3.42 -6.39
CA LEU A 220 -1.58 -3.61 -5.76
C LEU A 220 -2.60 -2.57 -6.25
N GLU A 221 -2.16 -1.35 -6.56
CA GLU A 221 -3.05 -0.28 -7.02
C GLU A 221 -3.57 -0.51 -8.45
N MET A 222 -2.80 -1.19 -9.28
CA MET A 222 -3.26 -1.61 -10.61
C MET A 222 -4.28 -2.75 -10.55
N ASP A 223 -4.26 -3.54 -9.48
CA ASP A 223 -5.14 -4.69 -9.30
C ASP A 223 -6.46 -4.30 -8.64
N ASP A 224 -7.36 -5.27 -8.47
CA ASP A 224 -8.60 -5.05 -7.75
C ASP A 224 -8.37 -4.94 -6.22
N LYS A 225 -9.34 -4.33 -5.53
CA LYS A 225 -9.26 -4.17 -4.06
C LYS A 225 -9.17 -5.52 -3.33
N SER A 226 -9.74 -6.59 -3.88
CA SER A 226 -9.73 -7.91 -3.26
C SER A 226 -8.33 -8.52 -3.23
N SER A 227 -7.52 -8.30 -4.27
CA SER A 227 -6.11 -8.67 -4.34
C SER A 227 -5.30 -8.01 -3.23
N MET A 228 -5.55 -6.73 -2.93
CA MET A 228 -4.93 -6.03 -1.81
C MET A 228 -5.34 -6.62 -0.45
N HIS A 229 -6.64 -6.87 -0.23
CA HIS A 229 -7.13 -7.48 1.01
C HIS A 229 -6.52 -8.86 1.24
N ARG A 230 -6.45 -9.69 0.18
CA ARG A 230 -5.80 -11.00 0.20
C ARG A 230 -4.32 -10.87 0.56
N PHE A 231 -3.60 -9.97 -0.10
CA PHE A 231 -2.17 -9.72 0.16
C PHE A 231 -1.91 -9.35 1.62
N ILE A 232 -2.73 -8.46 2.20
CA ILE A 232 -2.59 -8.04 3.60
C ILE A 232 -2.78 -9.23 4.53
N ASN A 233 -3.83 -10.03 4.32
CA ASN A 233 -4.13 -11.20 5.17
C ASN A 233 -3.03 -12.27 5.10
N GLU A 234 -2.60 -12.65 3.90
CA GLU A 234 -1.55 -13.66 3.69
C GLU A 234 -0.20 -13.21 4.30
N THR A 235 0.14 -11.92 4.15
CA THR A 235 1.38 -11.37 4.70
C THR A 235 1.34 -11.25 6.23
N LEU A 236 0.17 -10.99 6.81
CA LEU A 236 -0.01 -10.99 8.27
C LEU A 236 0.17 -12.40 8.85
N GLU A 237 -0.34 -13.44 8.18
CA GLU A 237 -0.20 -14.83 8.61
C GLU A 237 1.26 -15.30 8.65
N THR A 238 2.04 -14.97 7.62
CA THR A 238 3.48 -15.31 7.56
C THR A 238 4.33 -14.43 8.48
N SER A 239 3.90 -13.19 8.70
CA SER A 239 4.46 -12.23 9.66
C SER A 239 5.92 -11.85 9.42
N SER A 240 6.41 -12.07 8.21
CA SER A 240 7.78 -11.74 7.81
C SER A 240 7.94 -10.29 7.33
N HIS A 241 6.85 -9.58 7.03
CA HIS A 241 6.89 -8.26 6.37
C HIS A 241 5.90 -7.23 6.94
N LEU A 242 5.84 -7.10 8.26
CA LEU A 242 4.88 -6.20 8.94
C LEU A 242 5.07 -4.71 8.58
N TYR A 243 6.29 -4.27 8.26
CA TYR A 243 6.55 -2.91 7.77
C TYR A 243 5.82 -2.59 6.47
N ILE A 244 5.76 -3.55 5.54
CA ILE A 244 5.08 -3.41 4.25
C ILE A 244 3.58 -3.27 4.49
N ILE A 245 3.03 -4.07 5.40
CA ILE A 245 1.62 -4.03 5.77
C ILE A 245 1.25 -2.64 6.30
N VAL A 246 2.01 -2.10 7.24
CA VAL A 246 1.76 -0.73 7.73
C VAL A 246 1.95 0.31 6.61
N SER A 247 2.94 0.13 5.73
CA SER A 247 3.15 1.05 4.61
C SER A 247 1.95 1.07 3.65
N ILE A 248 1.37 -0.09 3.34
CA ILE A 248 0.16 -0.20 2.51
C ILE A 248 -1.04 0.43 3.22
N LEU A 249 -1.27 0.07 4.48
CA LEU A 249 -2.37 0.62 5.29
C LEU A 249 -2.29 2.14 5.43
N CYS A 250 -1.08 2.70 5.45
CA CYS A 250 -0.85 4.14 5.50
C CYS A 250 -0.83 4.82 4.12
N SER A 251 -0.87 4.08 3.01
CA SER A 251 -0.84 4.64 1.65
C SER A 251 -2.23 4.99 1.10
N GLU A 252 -2.28 5.77 0.03
CA GLU A 252 -3.52 6.28 -0.57
C GLU A 252 -4.39 5.20 -1.24
N ILE A 253 -3.83 4.02 -1.52
CA ILE A 253 -4.57 2.88 -2.10
C ILE A 253 -5.70 2.40 -1.19
N VAL A 254 -5.50 2.51 0.13
CA VAL A 254 -6.50 2.19 1.13
C VAL A 254 -7.27 3.47 1.40
N ASP A 255 -8.57 3.49 1.14
CA ASP A 255 -9.42 4.61 1.57
C ASP A 255 -9.64 4.60 3.10
N GLU A 256 -10.18 5.69 3.65
CA GLU A 256 -10.33 5.86 5.10
C GLU A 256 -11.23 4.79 5.73
N GLU A 257 -12.36 4.47 5.09
CA GLU A 257 -13.29 3.43 5.57
C GLU A 257 -12.60 2.07 5.59
N ASN A 258 -11.89 1.72 4.51
CA ASN A 258 -11.13 0.47 4.45
C ASN A 258 -9.99 0.42 5.46
N PHE A 259 -9.32 1.55 5.74
CA PHE A 259 -8.28 1.60 6.76
C PHE A 259 -8.85 1.25 8.14
N VAL A 260 -9.93 1.92 8.55
CA VAL A 260 -10.55 1.67 9.87
C VAL A 260 -11.01 0.22 9.97
N ARG A 261 -11.70 -0.28 8.93
CA ARG A 261 -12.21 -1.64 8.85
C ARG A 261 -11.12 -2.71 8.87
N LEU A 262 -9.95 -2.45 8.27
CA LEU A 262 -8.85 -3.42 8.23
C LEU A 262 -8.01 -3.39 9.50
N MET A 263 -7.78 -2.22 10.09
CA MET A 263 -6.86 -2.06 11.20
C MET A 263 -7.34 -2.75 12.48
N ALA A 264 -8.62 -2.64 12.83
CA ALA A 264 -9.14 -3.23 14.06
C ALA A 264 -8.98 -4.78 14.08
N PRO A 265 -9.35 -5.52 13.01
CA PRO A 265 -9.04 -6.94 12.89
C PRO A 265 -7.54 -7.26 12.95
N CYS A 266 -6.68 -6.40 12.40
CA CYS A 266 -5.23 -6.62 12.41
C CYS A 266 -4.63 -6.52 13.83
N LEU A 267 -5.15 -5.62 14.67
CA LEU A 267 -4.70 -5.43 16.05
C LEU A 267 -5.25 -6.49 17.02
N THR A 268 -6.43 -7.03 16.73
CA THR A 268 -7.10 -8.04 17.57
C THR A 268 -6.73 -9.48 17.24
N ARG A 269 -5.78 -9.70 16.31
CA ARG A 269 -5.32 -11.05 15.95
C ARG A 269 -4.73 -11.77 17.16
N LYS A 270 -5.09 -13.05 17.32
CA LYS A 270 -4.59 -13.92 18.40
C LYS A 270 -3.08 -14.08 18.42
N ASP A 271 -2.41 -13.93 17.28
CA ASP A 271 -0.96 -14.02 17.19
C ASP A 271 -0.25 -12.80 17.82
N GLY A 272 -0.96 -11.67 18.01
CA GLY A 272 -0.45 -10.45 18.61
C GLY A 272 0.78 -9.86 17.88
N LYS A 273 1.08 -10.32 16.66
CA LYS A 273 2.39 -10.04 16.03
C LYS A 273 2.50 -8.60 15.58
N LEU A 274 1.42 -8.03 15.03
CA LEU A 274 1.38 -6.61 14.67
C LEU A 274 1.49 -5.73 15.92
N VAL A 275 0.76 -6.07 16.98
CA VAL A 275 0.85 -5.37 18.27
C VAL A 275 2.27 -5.41 18.82
N SER A 276 2.87 -6.61 18.92
CA SER A 276 4.25 -6.81 19.36
C SER A 276 5.25 -6.03 18.50
N PHE A 277 5.02 -5.98 17.19
CA PHE A 277 5.82 -5.19 16.26
C PHE A 277 5.68 -3.69 16.55
N LEU A 278 4.47 -3.14 16.65
CA LEU A 278 4.24 -1.72 16.92
C LEU A 278 4.78 -1.29 18.31
N SER A 279 4.82 -2.22 19.27
CA SER A 279 5.36 -1.97 20.61
C SER A 279 6.90 -1.91 20.67
N LYS A 280 7.62 -2.31 19.62
CA LYS A 280 9.09 -2.20 19.61
C LYS A 280 9.52 -0.74 19.49
N THR A 281 10.49 -0.33 20.29
CA THR A 281 11.01 1.06 20.31
C THR A 281 11.57 1.51 18.96
N GLY A 282 12.13 0.60 18.16
CA GLY A 282 12.59 0.88 16.80
C GLY A 282 11.48 1.26 15.81
N ASN A 283 10.22 0.98 16.13
CA ASN A 283 9.08 1.10 15.22
C ASN A 283 8.18 2.31 15.54
N ARG A 284 8.68 3.26 16.36
CA ARG A 284 7.93 4.45 16.77
C ARG A 284 7.51 5.33 15.60
N THR A 285 8.34 5.42 14.56
CA THR A 285 8.03 6.16 13.33
C THR A 285 6.85 5.53 12.58
N THR A 286 6.83 4.20 12.49
CA THR A 286 5.74 3.42 11.90
C THR A 286 4.43 3.58 12.67
N LEU A 287 4.49 3.51 14.00
CA LEU A 287 3.35 3.76 14.88
C LEU A 287 2.83 5.20 14.74
N LYS A 288 3.73 6.19 14.66
CA LYS A 288 3.38 7.59 14.47
C LYS A 288 2.65 7.82 13.13
N ARG A 289 3.07 7.17 12.04
CA ARG A 289 2.34 7.24 10.75
C ARG A 289 0.90 6.73 10.85
N LEU A 290 0.65 5.68 11.64
CA LEU A 290 -0.71 5.18 11.88
C LEU A 290 -1.54 6.18 12.68
N ILE A 291 -0.95 6.77 13.73
CA ILE A 291 -1.59 7.81 14.55
C ILE A 291 -1.91 9.04 13.69
N ASP A 292 -0.97 9.51 12.87
CA ASP A 292 -1.16 10.65 11.97
C ASP A 292 -2.30 10.39 10.98
N ARG A 293 -2.41 9.16 10.48
CA ARG A 293 -3.51 8.76 9.60
C ARG A 293 -4.86 8.76 10.31
N ILE A 294 -4.95 8.25 11.54
CA ILE A 294 -6.16 8.33 12.37
C ILE A 294 -6.55 9.80 12.60
N ASN A 295 -5.58 10.65 12.95
CA ASN A 295 -5.80 12.07 13.16
C ASN A 295 -6.32 12.79 11.91
N GLY A 296 -5.79 12.44 10.73
CA GLY A 296 -6.25 12.97 9.46
C GLY A 296 -7.70 12.58 9.13
N ILE A 297 -8.14 11.38 9.52
CA ILE A 297 -9.54 10.95 9.40
C ILE A 297 -10.43 11.77 10.34
N LEU A 298 -9.99 11.98 11.59
CA LEU A 298 -10.73 12.78 12.58
C LEU A 298 -10.93 14.22 12.10
N ASP A 299 -9.93 14.82 11.44
CA ASP A 299 -10.01 16.19 10.89
C ASP A 299 -11.06 16.34 9.78
N ARG A 300 -11.40 15.25 9.07
CA ARG A 300 -12.34 15.26 7.94
C ARG A 300 -13.79 15.03 8.34
N ASN A 301 -14.07 14.87 9.64
CA ASN A 301 -15.37 14.51 10.19
C ASN A 301 -15.95 13.20 9.62
N PRO A 302 -15.62 12.05 10.23
CA PRO A 302 -16.05 10.73 9.77
C PRO A 302 -17.57 10.58 9.65
N THR A 303 -18.00 9.71 8.73
CA THR A 303 -19.43 9.36 8.56
C THR A 303 -19.95 8.60 9.77
N SER A 304 -21.28 8.62 9.99
CA SER A 304 -21.90 7.97 11.16
C SER A 304 -21.51 6.49 11.33
N LYS A 305 -21.38 5.74 10.24
CA LYS A 305 -20.99 4.32 10.29
C LYS A 305 -19.50 4.14 10.62
N MET A 306 -18.65 4.97 10.03
CA MET A 306 -17.20 4.96 10.30
C MET A 306 -16.89 5.38 11.73
N ASN A 307 -17.73 6.21 12.36
CA ASN A 307 -17.56 6.63 13.75
C ASN A 307 -17.50 5.45 14.72
N GLU A 308 -18.38 4.46 14.58
CA GLU A 308 -18.43 3.31 15.49
C GLU A 308 -17.15 2.47 15.39
N GLU A 309 -16.72 2.16 14.17
CA GLU A 309 -15.50 1.40 13.92
C GLU A 309 -14.25 2.19 14.37
N LEU A 310 -14.26 3.52 14.22
CA LEU A 310 -13.15 4.38 14.61
C LEU A 310 -13.01 4.51 16.13
N VAL A 311 -14.12 4.52 16.88
CA VAL A 311 -14.08 4.45 18.36
C VAL A 311 -13.42 3.18 18.82
N ILE A 312 -13.79 2.03 18.24
CA ILE A 312 -13.17 0.73 18.56
C ILE A 312 -11.68 0.77 18.22
N LEU A 313 -11.33 1.36 17.07
CA LEU A 313 -9.94 1.50 16.68
C LEU A 313 -9.14 2.38 17.64
N ILE A 314 -9.69 3.52 18.06
CA ILE A 314 -9.04 4.41 19.04
C ILE A 314 -8.88 3.69 20.38
N ALA A 315 -9.91 2.97 20.84
CA ALA A 315 -9.83 2.16 22.05
C ALA A 315 -8.70 1.11 21.98
N LEU A 316 -8.60 0.42 20.84
CA LEU A 316 -7.52 -0.54 20.55
C LEU A 316 -6.15 0.12 20.62
N PHE A 317 -5.97 1.25 19.93
CA PHE A 317 -4.70 1.98 19.97
C PHE A 317 -4.41 2.45 21.40
N CYS A 318 -5.35 3.06 22.11
CA CYS A 318 -5.16 3.51 23.49
C CYS A 318 -4.78 2.36 24.45
N SER A 319 -5.24 1.14 24.21
CA SER A 319 -4.82 -0.03 24.98
C SER A 319 -3.36 -0.45 24.76
N LEU A 320 -2.73 0.01 23.66
CA LEU A 320 -1.31 -0.22 23.40
C LEU A 320 -0.45 0.64 24.34
N PHE A 321 0.15 0.02 25.35
CA PHE A 321 1.00 0.67 26.36
C PHE A 321 2.19 1.49 25.78
N THR A 322 2.52 1.30 24.51
CA THR A 322 3.65 1.96 23.84
C THR A 322 3.28 3.26 23.14
N ILE A 323 1.99 3.57 23.01
CA ILE A 323 1.57 4.83 22.41
C ILE A 323 1.90 5.99 23.35
N ARG A 324 2.53 7.01 22.77
CA ARG A 324 2.72 8.31 23.41
C ARG A 324 2.10 9.35 22.51
N LEU A 325 0.87 9.72 22.83
CA LEU A 325 0.16 10.81 22.18
C LEU A 325 0.78 12.14 22.62
N THR A 326 0.84 13.12 21.71
CA THR A 326 1.07 14.51 22.09
C THR A 326 -0.16 15.08 22.81
N PRO A 327 -0.04 16.17 23.56
CA PRO A 327 -1.19 16.84 24.19
C PRO A 327 -2.33 17.15 23.20
N GLU A 328 -1.99 17.62 22.00
CA GLU A 328 -2.94 17.91 20.93
C GLU A 328 -3.67 16.65 20.43
N GLU A 329 -2.94 15.53 20.28
CA GLU A 329 -3.51 14.25 19.86
C GLU A 329 -4.43 13.66 20.92
N SER A 330 -4.00 13.68 22.20
CA SER A 330 -4.81 13.26 23.34
C SER A 330 -6.11 14.05 23.41
N LEU A 331 -6.04 15.37 23.27
CA LEU A 331 -7.21 16.23 23.27
C LEU A 331 -8.12 15.91 22.07
N LYS A 332 -7.57 15.77 20.86
CA LYS A 332 -8.34 15.42 19.66
C LYS A 332 -9.09 14.10 19.82
N TRP A 333 -8.43 13.05 20.32
CA TRP A 333 -9.06 11.75 20.55
C TRP A 333 -10.12 11.83 21.64
N LEU A 334 -9.86 12.56 22.73
CA LEU A 334 -10.81 12.79 23.81
C LEU A 334 -12.08 13.51 23.30
N LEU A 335 -11.93 14.58 22.52
CA LEU A 335 -13.05 15.33 21.95
C LEU A 335 -13.91 14.47 21.02
N PHE A 336 -13.27 13.61 20.22
CA PHE A 336 -13.99 12.66 19.38
C PHE A 336 -14.76 11.62 20.20
N LEU A 337 -14.11 11.00 21.19
CA LEU A 337 -14.72 10.00 22.08
C LEU A 337 -15.89 10.58 22.89
N THR A 338 -15.78 11.83 23.33
CA THR A 338 -16.83 12.51 24.12
C THR A 338 -17.94 13.16 23.29
N ASN A 339 -17.96 12.93 21.97
CA ASN A 339 -19.00 13.46 21.10
C ASN A 339 -20.34 12.76 21.36
N GLN A 340 -21.39 13.53 21.62
CA GLN A 340 -22.73 13.07 22.04
C GLN A 340 -23.57 12.48 20.90
N THR A 341 -22.93 11.94 19.86
CA THR A 341 -23.58 11.46 18.62
C THR A 341 -23.76 9.93 18.59
N GLN A 342 -23.33 9.22 19.63
CA GLN A 342 -23.28 7.75 19.67
C GLN A 342 -24.46 7.15 20.47
N PRO A 343 -25.48 6.54 19.85
CA PRO A 343 -26.64 6.00 20.57
C PRO A 343 -26.49 4.53 21.00
N SER A 344 -25.45 3.82 20.53
CA SER A 344 -25.25 2.40 20.84
C SER A 344 -24.72 2.22 22.27
N GLU A 345 -25.42 1.40 23.06
CA GLU A 345 -25.04 1.13 24.45
C GLU A 345 -23.63 0.52 24.55
N ASP A 346 -23.27 -0.42 23.68
CA ASP A 346 -21.95 -1.05 23.70
C ASP A 346 -20.83 -0.06 23.36
N LEU A 347 -21.08 0.84 22.42
CA LEU A 347 -20.13 1.89 22.07
C LEU A 347 -19.91 2.86 23.24
N LEU A 348 -20.99 3.21 23.96
CA LEU A 348 -20.91 4.05 25.15
C LEU A 348 -20.08 3.37 26.26
N LYS A 349 -20.26 2.05 26.47
CA LYS A 349 -19.43 1.27 27.39
C LYS A 349 -17.97 1.27 26.96
N THR A 350 -17.69 1.00 25.69
CA THR A 350 -16.32 1.01 25.13
C THR A 350 -15.67 2.37 25.32
N THR A 351 -16.36 3.45 24.96
CA THR A 351 -15.87 4.83 25.13
C THR A 351 -15.60 5.16 26.60
N LEU A 352 -16.54 4.84 27.50
CA LEU A 352 -16.39 5.05 28.94
C LEU A 352 -15.19 4.31 29.51
N CYS A 353 -15.08 3.01 29.24
CA CYS A 353 -13.96 2.19 29.69
C CYS A 353 -12.64 2.65 29.09
N THR A 354 -12.61 3.07 27.83
CA THR A 354 -11.40 3.60 27.18
C THR A 354 -10.91 4.86 27.87
N ILE A 355 -11.78 5.84 28.12
CA ILE A 355 -11.44 7.09 28.79
C ILE A 355 -10.86 6.80 30.18
N LEU A 356 -11.53 5.94 30.96
CA LEU A 356 -11.11 5.64 32.34
C LEU A 356 -9.86 4.76 32.43
N ALA A 357 -9.69 3.81 31.50
CA ALA A 357 -8.56 2.88 31.50
C ALA A 357 -7.28 3.45 30.91
N CYS A 358 -7.36 4.57 30.15
CA CYS A 358 -6.25 5.12 29.39
C CYS A 358 -5.83 6.51 29.92
N PRO A 359 -4.93 6.58 30.91
CA PRO A 359 -4.52 7.83 31.54
C PRO A 359 -3.96 8.87 30.56
N GLN A 360 -3.41 8.45 29.41
CA GLN A 360 -2.88 9.35 28.38
C GLN A 360 -3.95 10.26 27.75
N LEU A 361 -5.24 9.93 27.90
CA LEU A 361 -6.35 10.77 27.44
C LEU A 361 -6.75 11.83 28.48
N ILE A 362 -6.52 11.56 29.78
CA ILE A 362 -6.98 12.41 30.90
C ILE A 362 -5.80 13.18 31.52
N ASN A 363 -4.71 12.49 31.81
CA ASN A 363 -3.51 12.99 32.47
C ASN A 363 -2.42 13.35 31.45
N TYR A 364 -2.78 13.94 30.31
CA TYR A 364 -1.78 14.54 29.43
C TYR A 364 -1.27 15.82 30.07
N SER A 365 0.03 16.13 29.97
CA SER A 365 0.54 17.43 30.43
C SER A 365 0.09 18.49 29.42
N PRO A 366 -0.94 19.32 29.73
CA PRO A 366 -1.49 20.24 28.76
C PRO A 366 -0.48 21.36 28.49
N VAL A 367 -0.41 21.83 27.24
CA VAL A 367 0.54 22.89 26.84
C VAL A 367 0.07 24.23 27.39
N SER A 368 -1.25 24.40 27.55
CA SER A 368 -1.88 25.59 28.09
C SER A 368 -2.94 25.27 29.16
N LYS A 369 -3.25 26.25 30.02
CA LYS A 369 -4.38 26.15 30.96
C LYS A 369 -5.73 26.07 30.24
N GLU A 370 -5.81 26.60 29.02
CA GLU A 370 -7.03 26.59 28.20
C GLU A 370 -7.34 25.17 27.72
N GLU A 371 -6.35 24.43 27.24
CA GLU A 371 -6.53 23.02 26.81
C GLU A 371 -7.00 22.13 27.95
N SER A 372 -6.46 22.30 29.16
CA SER A 372 -6.89 21.57 30.36
C SER A 372 -8.36 21.85 30.68
N SER A 373 -8.77 23.11 30.61
CA SER A 373 -10.15 23.55 30.85
C SER A 373 -11.12 22.95 29.81
N ILE A 374 -10.70 22.90 28.53
CA ILE A 374 -11.49 22.30 27.45
C ILE A 374 -11.72 20.81 27.73
N ALA A 375 -10.67 20.04 28.03
CA ALA A 375 -10.79 18.62 28.31
C ALA A 375 -11.69 18.33 29.52
N GLU A 376 -11.51 19.04 30.62
CA GLU A 376 -12.35 18.91 31.82
C GLU A 376 -13.83 19.24 31.52
N HIS A 377 -14.09 20.31 30.76
CA HIS A 377 -15.44 20.70 30.38
C HIS A 377 -16.12 19.64 29.51
N HIS A 378 -15.41 19.11 28.51
CA HIS A 378 -15.95 18.05 27.64
C HIS A 378 -16.22 16.76 28.40
N LEU A 379 -15.33 16.34 29.30
CA LEU A 379 -15.53 15.18 30.17
C LEU A 379 -16.75 15.37 31.08
N ALA A 380 -16.85 16.51 31.76
CA ALA A 380 -17.98 16.82 32.65
C ALA A 380 -19.32 16.79 31.88
N ASN A 381 -19.36 17.43 30.71
CA ASN A 381 -20.54 17.43 29.85
C ASN A 381 -20.89 16.03 29.36
N TYR A 382 -19.90 15.21 29.00
CA TYR A 382 -20.11 13.84 28.53
C TYR A 382 -20.69 12.95 29.64
N PHE A 383 -20.12 12.98 30.84
CA PHE A 383 -20.65 12.21 31.98
C PHE A 383 -22.05 12.67 32.38
N GLN A 384 -22.30 13.99 32.36
CA GLN A 384 -23.65 14.52 32.60
C GLN A 384 -24.63 14.05 31.53
N TRP A 385 -24.23 14.08 30.25
CA TRP A 385 -25.05 13.61 29.15
C TRP A 385 -25.38 12.13 29.25
N ILE A 386 -24.41 11.25 29.55
CA ILE A 386 -24.67 9.82 29.80
C ILE A 386 -25.68 9.64 30.91
N ARG A 387 -25.52 10.37 32.03
CA ARG A 387 -26.45 10.28 33.17
C ARG A 387 -27.87 10.67 32.78
N GLU A 388 -28.03 11.72 31.99
CA GLU A 388 -29.35 12.13 31.49
C GLU A 388 -29.92 11.15 30.45
N LEU A 389 -29.07 10.54 29.62
CA LEU A 389 -29.46 9.51 28.66
C LEU A 389 -30.03 8.27 29.36
N ILE A 390 -29.34 7.77 30.39
CA ILE A 390 -29.79 6.63 31.21
C ILE A 390 -31.12 6.94 31.91
N LYS A 391 -31.30 8.17 32.43
CA LYS A 391 -32.57 8.58 33.06
C LYS A 391 -33.72 8.63 32.06
N ARG A 392 -33.47 9.04 30.82
CA ARG A 392 -34.49 9.16 29.77
C ARG A 392 -34.92 7.80 29.24
N GLU A 393 -33.98 6.88 29.07
CA GLU A 393 -34.21 5.55 28.47
C GLU A 393 -33.62 4.43 29.35
N PRO A 394 -34.16 4.21 30.57
CA PRO A 394 -33.54 3.30 31.54
C PRO A 394 -33.53 1.83 31.10
N GLU A 395 -34.57 1.37 30.40
CA GLU A 395 -34.65 -0.01 29.91
C GLU A 395 -33.63 -0.32 28.81
N LYS A 396 -33.24 0.69 28.03
CA LYS A 396 -32.30 0.54 26.91
C LYS A 396 -30.84 0.61 27.35
N PHE A 397 -30.56 1.36 28.42
CA PHE A 397 -29.20 1.59 28.93
C PHE A 397 -28.97 0.97 30.31
N ASP A 398 -29.72 -0.07 30.68
CA ASP A 398 -29.63 -0.72 31.99
C ASP A 398 -28.22 -1.30 32.23
N SER A 399 -27.63 -1.93 31.22
CA SER A 399 -26.32 -2.55 31.39
C SER A 399 -25.18 -1.53 31.46
N LEU A 400 -25.31 -0.39 30.77
CA LEU A 400 -24.44 0.78 30.95
C LEU A 400 -24.59 1.38 32.36
N ASN A 401 -25.82 1.47 32.88
CA ASN A 401 -26.07 1.95 34.24
C ASN A 401 -25.44 1.03 35.29
N GLN A 402 -25.59 -0.30 35.14
CA GLN A 402 -24.93 -1.29 35.99
C GLN A 402 -23.40 -1.15 35.94
N LEU A 403 -22.83 -0.96 34.74
CA LEU A 403 -21.38 -0.74 34.58
C LEU A 403 -20.90 0.51 35.35
N ILE A 404 -21.59 1.64 35.22
CA ILE A 404 -21.23 2.88 35.93
C ILE A 404 -21.32 2.71 37.44
N LEU A 405 -22.36 2.02 37.94
CA LEU A 405 -22.50 1.72 39.36
C LEU A 405 -21.35 0.85 39.86
N LEU A 406 -20.99 -0.20 39.10
CA LEU A 406 -19.91 -1.11 39.45
C LEU A 406 -18.55 -0.39 39.48
N ILE A 407 -18.27 0.44 38.47
CA ILE A 407 -17.10 1.33 38.42
C ILE A 407 -17.05 2.20 39.68
N THR A 408 -18.17 2.84 40.04
CA THR A 408 -18.27 3.71 41.21
C THR A 408 -17.99 2.96 42.52
N VAL A 409 -18.53 1.75 42.66
CA VAL A 409 -18.32 0.89 43.84
C VAL A 409 -16.84 0.51 43.97
N HIS A 410 -16.19 0.07 42.88
CA HIS A 410 -14.79 -0.33 42.94
C HIS A 410 -13.85 0.85 43.17
N PHE A 411 -14.12 2.03 42.58
CA PHE A 411 -13.38 3.26 42.89
C PHE A 411 -13.49 3.63 44.37
N ASN A 412 -14.71 3.65 44.93
CA ASN A 412 -14.93 3.98 46.34
C ASN A 412 -14.29 2.94 47.30
N SER A 413 -14.14 1.70 46.83
CA SER A 413 -13.54 0.61 47.61
C SER A 413 -12.02 0.47 47.39
N ASN A 414 -11.40 1.34 46.58
CA ASN A 414 -9.98 1.28 46.19
C ASN A 414 -9.55 -0.08 45.60
N LYS A 415 -10.45 -0.76 44.88
CA LYS A 415 -10.18 -2.08 44.30
C LYS A 415 -9.73 -1.98 42.85
N ASN A 416 -8.50 -1.50 42.64
CA ASN A 416 -7.95 -1.25 41.32
C ASN A 416 -7.85 -2.51 40.45
N ASP A 417 -7.53 -3.68 41.03
CA ASP A 417 -7.43 -4.93 40.26
C ASP A 417 -8.79 -5.37 39.69
N GLU A 418 -9.87 -5.16 40.46
CA GLU A 418 -11.24 -5.45 39.99
C GLU A 418 -11.67 -4.46 38.89
N LEU A 419 -11.25 -3.18 38.97
CA LEU A 419 -11.45 -2.21 37.89
C LEU A 419 -10.72 -2.59 36.60
N VAL A 420 -9.46 -3.02 36.70
CA VAL A 420 -8.69 -3.47 35.54
C VAL A 420 -9.37 -4.68 34.90
N ALA A 421 -9.75 -5.68 35.70
CA ALA A 421 -10.46 -6.86 35.19
C ALA A 421 -11.79 -6.49 34.52
N LEU A 422 -12.54 -5.54 35.10
CA LEU A 422 -13.78 -5.03 34.53
C LEU A 422 -13.53 -4.34 33.18
N PHE A 423 -12.57 -3.42 33.09
CA PHE A 423 -12.25 -2.72 31.86
C PHE A 423 -11.75 -3.67 30.77
N SER A 424 -10.87 -4.61 31.10
CA SER A 424 -10.41 -5.65 30.17
C SER A 424 -11.57 -6.51 29.64
N SER A 425 -12.56 -6.81 30.49
CA SER A 425 -13.73 -7.60 30.06
C SER A 425 -14.64 -6.86 29.08
N VAL A 426 -14.83 -5.55 29.27
CA VAL A 426 -15.67 -4.70 28.40
C VAL A 426 -14.97 -4.39 27.08
N LEU A 427 -13.69 -4.07 27.15
CA LEU A 427 -12.89 -3.74 25.97
C LEU A 427 -12.51 -5.00 25.18
N GLY A 428 -12.52 -6.18 25.80
CA GLY A 428 -12.11 -7.44 25.18
C GLY A 428 -10.60 -7.53 24.96
N PHE A 429 -9.83 -6.66 25.63
CA PHE A 429 -8.36 -6.60 25.55
C PHE A 429 -7.78 -7.05 26.89
N GLN A 430 -6.81 -7.97 26.86
CA GLN A 430 -6.10 -8.44 28.06
C GLN A 430 -4.94 -7.54 28.42
#